data_AF-X1N5U3-F1
#
_entry.id   AF-X1N5U3-F1
#
_cell.length_a   1.000
_cell.length_b   1.000
_cell.length_c   1.000
_cell.angle_alpha   90.00
_cell.angle_beta   90.00
_cell.angle_gamma   90.00
#
_symmetry.space_group_name_H-M   'P 1'
#
loop_
_entity.id
_entity.type
_entity.pdbx_description
1 polymer ?
#
loop_
_entity_poly.entity_id
_entity_poly.type
_entity_poly.pdbx_seq_one_letter_code
_entity_poly.pdbx_strand_id
1 'polypeptide(L)'
;MGKTQCKKNPKAETEVLLKSKRRCCLCFGLNQNLKEKKGQIAHLDKDPSNDKLDNLAFLCLEHHDQYDSKTSQSKSIQINEIKAYR
;
A
#
# COMPACT_ATOMS: atom_id res chain seq x y z
N MET A 1 11.63 -21.98 -16.87
CA MET A 1 10.82 -21.76 -15.64
C MET A 1 10.05 -20.46 -15.82
N GLY A 2 8.85 -20.53 -16.40
CA GLY A 2 8.04 -19.35 -16.70
C GLY A 2 7.45 -18.79 -15.42
N LYS A 3 7.62 -17.49 -15.16
CA LYS A 3 6.94 -16.81 -14.06
C LYS A 3 5.44 -16.88 -14.34
N THR A 4 4.70 -17.64 -13.56
CA THR A 4 3.24 -17.64 -13.59
C THR A 4 2.78 -16.24 -13.22
N GLN A 5 2.24 -15.50 -14.18
CA GLN A 5 1.78 -14.13 -13.96
C GLN A 5 0.49 -14.17 -13.13
N CYS A 6 0.50 -13.55 -11.94
CA CYS A 6 -0.65 -13.41 -11.07
C CYS A 6 -1.74 -12.59 -11.80
N LYS A 7 -2.98 -13.08 -11.78
CA LYS A 7 -4.13 -12.45 -12.42
C LYS A 7 -4.53 -11.22 -11.60
N LYS A 8 -4.06 -10.02 -11.97
CA LYS A 8 -4.43 -8.76 -11.31
C LYS A 8 -5.96 -8.63 -11.23
N ASN A 9 -6.48 -8.24 -10.07
CA ASN A 9 -7.91 -7.96 -9.88
C ASN A 9 -8.19 -6.45 -10.02
N PRO A 10 -8.47 -5.93 -11.24
CA PRO A 10 -8.61 -4.50 -11.49
C PRO A 10 -9.76 -3.86 -10.69
N LYS A 11 -10.75 -4.66 -10.25
CA LYS A 11 -11.85 -4.16 -9.42
C LYS A 11 -11.37 -3.78 -8.01
N ALA A 12 -10.55 -4.64 -7.40
CA ALA A 12 -10.02 -4.39 -6.06
C ALA A 12 -9.06 -3.19 -6.07
N GLU A 13 -8.19 -3.10 -7.08
CA GLU A 13 -7.28 -1.96 -7.26
C GLU A 13 -8.04 -0.64 -7.43
N THR A 14 -9.07 -0.63 -8.29
CA THR A 14 -9.90 0.55 -8.52
C THR A 14 -10.62 0.98 -7.23
N GLU A 15 -11.17 0.03 -6.47
CA GLU A 15 -11.86 0.32 -5.22
C GLU A 15 -10.91 0.92 -4.17
N VAL A 16 -9.67 0.44 -4.06
CA VAL A 16 -8.65 1.01 -3.17
C VAL A 16 -8.33 2.46 -3.56
N LEU A 17 -8.18 2.75 -4.86
CA LEU A 17 -7.90 4.11 -5.34
C LEU A 17 -9.07 5.07 -5.06
N LEU A 18 -10.31 4.61 -5.24
CA LEU A 18 -11.51 5.41 -4.98
C LEU A 18 -11.69 5.69 -3.48
N LYS A 19 -11.55 4.66 -2.63
CA LYS A 19 -11.68 4.79 -1.16
C LYS A 19 -10.60 5.70 -0.58
N SER A 20 -9.35 5.53 -1.01
CA SER A 20 -8.23 6.38 -0.56
C SER A 20 -8.30 7.80 -1.14
N LYS A 21 -8.98 8.00 -2.28
CA LYS A 21 -8.93 9.23 -3.09
C LYS A 21 -7.50 9.58 -3.50
N ARG A 22 -6.68 8.56 -3.79
CA ARG A 22 -5.23 8.68 -4.06
C ARG A 22 -4.45 9.44 -2.98
N ARG A 23 -4.91 9.38 -1.73
CA ARG A 23 -4.17 9.87 -0.56
C ARG A 23 -3.45 8.69 0.07
N CYS A 24 -2.17 8.87 0.38
CA CYS A 24 -1.41 7.87 1.13
C CYS A 24 -1.99 7.76 2.55
N CYS A 25 -2.34 6.55 2.98
CA CYS A 25 -2.92 6.32 4.30
C CYS A 25 -1.97 6.76 5.43
N LEU A 26 -0.66 6.55 5.30
CA LEU A 26 0.32 6.99 6.30
C LEU A 26 0.49 8.51 6.33
N CYS A 27 0.55 9.17 5.16
CA CYS A 27 0.57 10.64 5.13
C CYS A 27 -0.68 11.24 5.80
N PHE A 28 -1.83 10.61 5.60
CA PHE A 28 -3.08 11.01 6.23
C PHE A 28 -3.08 10.74 7.73
N GLY A 29 -2.78 9.52 8.17
CA GLY A 29 -2.80 9.12 9.57
C GLY A 29 -1.77 9.84 10.45
N LEU A 30 -0.55 10.05 9.94
CA LEU A 30 0.55 10.66 10.70
C LEU A 30 0.51 12.20 10.66
N ASN A 31 0.12 12.78 9.52
CA ASN A 31 0.28 14.22 9.28
C ASN A 31 -1.01 14.93 8.84
N GLN A 32 -2.16 14.24 8.84
CA GLN A 32 -3.44 14.75 8.33
C GLN A 32 -3.34 15.29 6.90
N ASN A 33 -2.41 14.75 6.11
CA ASN A 33 -2.16 15.24 4.76
C ASN A 33 -3.25 14.73 3.81
N LEU A 34 -4.17 15.62 3.46
CA LEU A 34 -5.30 15.33 2.57
C LEU A 34 -4.96 15.45 1.07
N LYS A 35 -3.71 15.79 0.71
CA LYS A 35 -3.32 15.98 -0.69
C LYS A 35 -3.22 14.64 -1.41
N GLU A 36 -3.64 14.63 -2.68
CA GLU A 36 -3.33 13.53 -3.60
C GLU A 36 -1.80 13.31 -3.67
N LYS A 37 -1.38 12.05 -3.73
CA LYS A 37 0.02 11.65 -3.82
C LYS A 37 0.27 10.81 -5.06
N LYS A 38 1.47 10.94 -5.62
CA LYS A 38 2.02 9.96 -6.55
C LYS A 38 2.43 8.72 -5.75
N GLY A 39 1.93 7.56 -6.14
CA GLY A 39 2.03 6.35 -5.33
C GLY A 39 1.60 5.09 -6.05
N GLN A 40 1.65 3.98 -5.34
CA GLN A 40 1.34 2.64 -5.81
C GLN A 40 0.48 1.89 -4.79
N ILE A 41 -0.21 0.86 -5.25
CA ILE A 41 -0.90 -0.08 -4.37
C ILE A 41 0.12 -1.10 -3.89
N ALA A 42 0.25 -1.24 -2.58
CA ALA A 42 1.06 -2.24 -1.93
C ALA A 42 0.18 -3.41 -1.47
N HIS A 43 0.63 -4.64 -1.76
CA HIS A 43 0.14 -5.84 -1.11
C HIS A 43 0.77 -5.93 0.28
N LEU A 44 -0.04 -5.87 1.33
CA LEU A 44 0.43 -5.82 2.71
C LEU A 44 1.16 -7.10 3.10
N ASP A 45 0.71 -8.28 2.69
CA ASP A 45 1.45 -9.50 3.02
C ASP A 45 2.70 -9.75 2.13
N LYS A 46 2.96 -8.88 1.14
CA LYS A 46 4.01 -8.99 0.12
C LYS A 46 3.82 -10.14 -0.90
N ASP A 47 2.69 -10.86 -0.89
CA ASP A 47 2.27 -11.75 -1.99
C ASP A 47 1.46 -10.98 -3.05
N PRO A 48 1.97 -10.84 -4.29
CA PRO A 48 1.24 -10.20 -5.38
C PRO A 48 0.02 -11.00 -5.86
N SER A 49 -0.17 -12.23 -5.40
CA SER A 49 -1.33 -13.08 -5.75
C SER A 49 -2.53 -12.86 -4.82
N ASN A 50 -2.33 -12.20 -3.68
CA ASN A 50 -3.38 -11.94 -2.70
C ASN A 50 -4.06 -10.58 -2.94
N ASP A 51 -4.90 -10.51 -3.97
CA ASP A 51 -5.64 -9.30 -4.35
C ASP A 51 -6.90 -9.04 -3.50
N LYS A 52 -6.93 -9.53 -2.25
CA LYS A 52 -8.03 -9.23 -1.32
C LYS A 52 -8.01 -7.76 -0.99
N LEU A 53 -9.17 -7.10 -1.02
CA LEU A 53 -9.26 -5.68 -0.75
C LEU A 53 -8.61 -5.28 0.59
N ASP A 54 -8.80 -6.05 1.66
CA ASP A 54 -8.18 -5.80 2.98
C ASP A 54 -6.64 -5.84 2.96
N ASN A 55 -6.07 -6.59 2.02
CA ASN A 55 -4.64 -6.75 1.83
C ASN A 55 -4.01 -5.67 0.95
N LEU A 56 -4.80 -4.79 0.34
CA LEU A 56 -4.30 -3.75 -0.56
C LEU A 56 -4.39 -2.38 0.12
N ALA A 57 -3.31 -1.59 0.03
CA ALA A 57 -3.29 -0.22 0.50
C ALA A 57 -2.59 0.70 -0.50
N PHE A 58 -3.08 1.93 -0.64
CA PHE A 58 -2.42 2.94 -1.46
C PHE A 58 -1.38 3.71 -0.63
N LEU A 59 -0.13 3.68 -1.08
CA LEU A 59 0.99 4.37 -0.44
C LEU A 59 1.65 5.32 -1.44
N CYS A 60 2.09 6.49 -0.98
CA CYS A 60 2.97 7.35 -1.78
C CYS A 60 4.33 6.67 -1.95
N LEU A 61 5.07 7.04 -3.00
CA LEU A 61 6.35 6.37 -3.32
C LEU A 61 7.33 6.32 -2.13
N GLU A 62 7.42 7.40 -1.34
CA GLU A 62 8.25 7.47 -0.13
C GLU A 62 7.86 6.42 0.91
N HIS A 63 6.60 6.39 1.34
CA HIS A 63 6.13 5.41 2.32
C HIS A 63 6.09 3.98 1.76
N HIS A 64 5.90 3.84 0.44
CA HIS A 64 5.97 2.54 -0.22
C HIS A 64 7.41 1.98 -0.18
N ASP A 65 8.41 2.82 -0.45
CA ASP A 65 9.82 2.46 -0.34
C ASP A 65 10.21 2.09 1.10
N GLN A 66 9.79 2.89 2.08
CA GLN A 66 10.02 2.60 3.50
C GLN A 66 9.34 1.29 3.96
N TYR A 67 8.20 0.94 3.35
CA TYR A 67 7.48 -0.30 3.65
C TYR A 67 8.15 -1.53 3.04
N ASP A 68 8.63 -1.39 1.80
CA ASP A 68 9.34 -2.48 1.12
C ASP A 68 10.72 -2.74 1.75
N SER A 69 11.40 -1.64 2.12
CA SER A 69 12.74 -1.64 2.68
C SER A 69 12.83 -2.32 4.06
N LYS A 70 13.89 -3.13 4.23
CA LYS A 70 14.31 -3.63 5.54
C LYS A 70 15.52 -2.83 5.99
N THR A 71 15.33 -1.91 6.92
CA THR A 71 16.43 -1.12 7.51
C THR A 71 16.79 -1.67 8.89
N SER A 72 18.08 -1.71 9.22
CA SER A 72 18.54 -2.05 10.59
C SER A 72 18.62 -0.83 11.52
N GLN A 73 18.47 0.37 10.99
CA GLN A 73 18.61 1.63 11.72
C GLN A 73 17.29 2.13 12.30
N SER A 74 16.17 1.87 11.60
CA SER A 74 14.85 2.36 11.97
C SER A 74 13.83 1.21 11.93
N LYS A 75 12.80 1.30 12.78
CA LYS A 75 11.67 0.37 12.73
C LYS A 75 10.96 0.54 11.38
N SER A 76 10.80 -0.55 10.63
CA SER A 76 10.05 -0.53 9.38
C SER A 76 8.56 -0.33 9.65
N ILE A 77 7.86 0.25 8.67
CA ILE A 77 6.41 0.39 8.70
C ILE A 77 5.77 -1.00 8.84
N GLN A 78 4.87 -1.16 9.80
CA GLN A 78 4.17 -2.42 10.04
C GLN A 78 2.82 -2.46 9.31
N ILE A 79 2.38 -3.68 8.93
CA ILE A 79 1.08 -3.92 8.31
C ILE A 79 -0.06 -3.35 9.15
N ASN A 80 0.01 -3.53 10.48
CA ASN A 80 -1.03 -3.06 11.40
C ASN A 80 -1.14 -1.52 11.42
N GLU A 81 -0.02 -0.81 11.26
CA GLU A 81 -0.04 0.66 11.14
C GLU A 81 -0.75 1.07 9.85
N ILE A 82 -0.42 0.42 8.73
CA ILE A 82 -1.06 0.70 7.45
C ILE A 82 -2.57 0.44 7.51
N LYS A 83 -2.99 -0.67 8.14
CA LYS A 83 -4.40 -1.00 8.33
C LYS A 83 -5.14 0.00 9.23
N ALA A 84 -4.48 0.53 10.26
CA ALA A 84 -5.08 1.49 11.18
C ALA A 84 -5.39 2.84 10.51
N TYR A 85 -4.61 3.24 9.51
CA TYR A 85 -4.72 4.57 8.88
C TYR A 85 -5.38 4.61 7.50
N ARG A 86 -5.81 3.45 6.98
CA ARG A 86 -6.34 3.28 5.63
C ARG A 86 -7.73 3.88 5.41
#